data_AF-A0AAD9ZZM7-F1
#
_entry.id   AF-A0AAD9ZZM7-F1
#
_cell.length_a   1.000
_cell.length_b   1.000
_cell.length_c   1.000
_cell.angle_alpha   90.00
_cell.angle_beta   90.00
_cell.angle_gamma   90.00
#
_symmetry.space_group_name_H-M   'P 1'
#
loop_
_entity.id
_entity.type
_entity.pdbx_description
1 polymer ?
#
loop_
_entity_poly.entity_id
_entity_poly.type
_entity_poly.pdbx_seq_one_letter_code
_entity_poly.pdbx_strand_id
1 'polypeptide(L)'
;MENPDASKFRTKGLRSADQLDILFRDVAATGEGSWAPSMGFIPSEDRLCDSVDGKNDESSIAKVIKMLRGIPEIESGSELYMKAVRLFLKKENKETFVALKDHDLQIMFLEQA
;
A
#
# COMPACT_ATOMS: atom_id res chain seq x y z
N MET A 1 7.57 -45.31 -7.42
CA MET A 1 6.41 -45.53 -6.51
C MET A 1 5.53 -44.29 -6.64
N GLU A 2 4.49 -44.36 -7.46
CA GLU A 2 3.59 -43.22 -7.71
C GLU A 2 2.58 -43.15 -6.57
N ASN A 3 2.39 -41.96 -5.98
CA ASN A 3 1.47 -41.78 -4.86
C ASN A 3 0.02 -41.86 -5.37
N PRO A 4 -0.77 -42.90 -5.01
CA PRO A 4 -2.13 -43.06 -5.51
C PRO A 4 -3.05 -41.89 -5.10
N ASP A 5 -2.76 -41.24 -3.97
CA ASP A 5 -3.50 -40.07 -3.50
C ASP A 5 -3.20 -38.79 -4.31
N ALA A 6 -2.13 -38.76 -5.10
CA ALA A 6 -1.81 -37.59 -5.93
C ALA A 6 -2.75 -37.46 -7.13
N SER A 7 -3.43 -38.55 -7.52
CA SER A 7 -4.31 -38.59 -8.71
C SER A 7 -5.46 -37.58 -8.63
N LYS A 8 -5.98 -37.31 -7.42
CA LYS A 8 -7.08 -36.34 -7.17
C LYS A 8 -6.72 -34.89 -7.48
N PHE A 9 -5.42 -34.54 -7.53
CA PHE A 9 -4.96 -33.19 -7.84
C PHE A 9 -4.78 -32.94 -9.34
N ARG A 10 -4.82 -33.98 -10.17
CA ARG A 10 -4.68 -33.86 -11.64
C ARG A 10 -5.98 -33.48 -12.33
N THR A 11 -7.12 -33.83 -11.76
CA THR A 11 -8.44 -33.72 -12.40
C THR A 11 -9.11 -32.36 -12.26
N LYS A 12 -8.58 -31.46 -11.43
CA LYS A 12 -9.07 -30.09 -11.29
C LYS A 12 -7.85 -29.16 -11.38
N GLY A 13 -7.82 -28.31 -12.41
CA GLY A 13 -6.79 -27.29 -12.54
C GLY A 13 -6.71 -26.37 -11.32
N LEU A 14 -5.66 -25.55 -11.26
CA LEU A 14 -5.47 -24.54 -10.23
C LEU A 14 -6.77 -23.71 -10.09
N ARG A 15 -7.43 -23.81 -8.94
CA ARG A 15 -8.60 -22.98 -8.65
C ARG A 15 -8.12 -21.54 -8.48
N SER A 16 -8.84 -20.59 -9.06
CA SER A 16 -8.55 -19.15 -8.96
C SER A 16 -7.20 -18.74 -9.58
N ALA A 17 -6.94 -19.19 -10.82
CA ALA A 17 -5.76 -18.77 -11.58
C ALA A 17 -5.62 -17.24 -11.66
N ASP A 18 -6.73 -16.50 -11.81
CA ASP A 18 -6.73 -15.03 -11.83
C ASP A 18 -6.26 -14.43 -10.49
N GLN A 19 -6.62 -15.04 -9.38
CA GLN A 19 -6.17 -14.60 -8.05
C GLN A 19 -4.69 -14.89 -7.84
N LEU A 20 -4.20 -16.01 -8.37
CA LEU A 20 -2.77 -16.36 -8.30
C LEU A 20 -1.95 -15.44 -9.20
N ASP A 21 -2.47 -15.06 -10.36
CA ASP A 21 -1.86 -14.01 -11.19
C ASP A 21 -1.74 -12.71 -10.40
N ILE A 22 -2.80 -12.27 -9.71
CA ILE A 22 -2.75 -11.06 -8.86
C ILE A 22 -1.71 -11.18 -7.73
N LEU A 23 -1.64 -12.33 -7.06
CA LEU A 23 -0.73 -12.54 -5.92
C LEU A 23 0.74 -12.64 -6.34
N PHE A 24 1.02 -13.16 -7.54
CA PHE A 24 2.37 -13.42 -8.01
C PHE A 24 2.82 -12.55 -9.19
N ARG A 25 1.99 -11.61 -9.67
CA ARG A 25 2.28 -10.71 -10.80
C ARG A 25 3.61 -9.97 -10.64
N ASP A 26 3.93 -9.56 -9.42
CA ASP A 26 5.13 -8.77 -9.11
C ASP A 26 6.23 -9.59 -8.41
N VAL A 27 6.02 -10.90 -8.21
CA VAL A 27 7.04 -11.81 -7.65
C VAL A 27 7.90 -12.32 -8.81
N ALA A 28 8.86 -11.51 -9.22
CA ALA A 28 9.91 -11.97 -10.14
C ALA A 28 10.94 -12.81 -9.35
N ALA A 29 11.04 -14.10 -9.66
CA ALA A 29 12.05 -15.00 -9.08
C ALA A 29 13.45 -14.80 -9.71
N THR A 30 13.79 -13.57 -10.09
CA THR A 30 15.04 -13.27 -10.81
C THR A 30 15.89 -12.32 -9.98
N GLY A 31 16.74 -12.92 -9.13
CA GLY A 31 18.02 -12.34 -8.70
C GLY A 31 17.98 -11.28 -7.59
N GLU A 32 18.63 -11.61 -6.48
CA GLU A 32 19.13 -10.66 -5.46
C GLU A 32 18.04 -9.89 -4.67
N GLY A 33 17.14 -10.63 -4.01
CA GLY A 33 16.14 -10.05 -3.09
C GLY A 33 15.00 -10.97 -2.68
N SER A 34 14.92 -12.19 -3.23
CA SER A 34 13.87 -13.15 -2.93
C SER A 34 14.04 -13.78 -1.54
N TRP A 35 13.05 -13.55 -0.69
CA TRP A 35 12.97 -14.17 0.64
C TRP A 35 12.62 -15.65 0.48
N ALA A 36 13.53 -16.54 0.87
CA ALA A 36 13.27 -17.97 0.99
C ALA A 36 13.00 -18.30 2.47
N PRO A 37 11.98 -19.11 2.81
CA PRO A 37 11.70 -19.50 4.21
C PRO A 37 12.90 -20.18 4.90
N SER A 38 13.77 -20.85 4.12
CA SER A 38 15.01 -21.45 4.59
C SER A 38 16.12 -20.44 4.92
N MET A 39 15.95 -19.17 4.57
CA MET A 39 16.91 -18.09 4.86
C MET A 39 16.85 -17.62 6.33
N GLY A 40 15.91 -18.15 7.13
CA GLY A 40 16.01 -18.20 8.59
C GLY A 40 15.98 -16.85 9.31
N PHE A 41 15.61 -15.76 8.65
CA PHE A 41 15.56 -14.43 9.25
C PHE A 41 14.26 -13.74 8.84
N ILE A 42 13.37 -13.53 9.80
CA ILE A 42 12.36 -12.47 9.72
C ILE A 42 13.13 -11.22 10.15
N PRO A 43 13.45 -10.26 9.25
CA PRO A 43 13.95 -8.98 9.71
C PRO A 43 12.85 -8.39 10.59
N SER A 44 13.19 -8.05 11.83
CA SER A 44 12.34 -7.23 12.71
C SER A 44 11.72 -6.11 11.85
N GLU A 45 10.43 -5.81 12.06
CA GLU A 45 9.58 -4.93 11.23
C GLU A 45 10.12 -3.49 10.99
N ASP A 46 11.33 -3.17 11.46
CA ASP A 46 12.06 -1.92 11.24
C ASP A 46 12.99 -1.89 10.02
N ARG A 47 13.07 -2.95 9.19
CA ARG A 47 13.70 -2.82 7.87
C ARG A 47 12.70 -2.35 6.83
N LEU A 48 12.46 -1.03 6.85
CA LEU A 48 12.07 -0.26 5.69
C LEU A 48 12.87 -0.75 4.48
N CYS A 49 12.23 -1.45 3.56
CA CYS A 49 12.80 -1.65 2.23
C CYS A 49 12.84 -0.27 1.57
N ASP A 50 13.92 0.47 1.82
CA ASP A 50 14.35 1.59 1.00
C ASP A 50 14.82 1.04 -0.34
N SER A 51 13.87 0.48 -1.11
CA SER A 51 13.94 0.54 -2.55
C SER A 51 13.62 1.99 -2.90
N VAL A 52 14.63 2.85 -2.81
CA VAL A 52 14.60 4.21 -3.33
C VAL A 52 14.53 4.17 -4.85
N ASP A 53 13.39 3.75 -5.40
CA ASP A 53 12.96 4.25 -6.69
C ASP A 53 12.36 5.62 -6.41
N GLY A 54 13.26 6.62 -6.40
CA GLY A 54 13.01 8.01 -6.05
C GLY A 54 12.13 8.72 -7.07
N LYS A 55 10.89 8.27 -7.27
CA LYS A 55 9.80 9.16 -7.64
C LYS A 55 9.17 9.60 -6.33
N ASN A 56 9.66 10.72 -5.83
CA ASN A 56 9.03 11.43 -4.73
C ASN A 56 7.68 11.94 -5.25
N ASP A 57 6.69 11.05 -5.34
CA ASP A 57 5.37 11.37 -5.85
C ASP A 57 4.81 12.47 -4.95
N GLU A 58 4.65 13.67 -5.50
CA GLU A 58 4.15 14.85 -4.79
C GLU A 58 2.78 14.58 -4.12
N SER A 59 2.05 13.56 -4.60
CA SER A 59 0.75 13.06 -4.11
C SER A 59 0.83 11.67 -3.44
N SER A 60 2.01 11.26 -2.96
CA SER A 60 2.16 9.99 -2.22
C SER A 60 1.36 10.05 -0.92
N ILE A 61 0.81 8.90 -0.50
CA ILE A 61 0.05 8.82 0.76
C ILE A 61 0.93 9.27 1.94
N ALA A 62 2.21 8.88 1.97
CA ALA A 62 3.14 9.29 3.02
C ALA A 62 3.30 10.81 3.10
N LYS A 63 3.38 11.49 1.95
CA LYS A 63 3.45 12.96 1.87
C LYS A 63 2.17 13.62 2.37
N VAL A 64 1.01 13.14 1.92
CA VAL A 64 -0.30 13.69 2.32
C VAL A 64 -0.57 13.49 3.82
N ILE A 65 -0.21 12.33 4.38
CA ILE A 65 -0.31 12.07 5.82
C ILE A 65 0.66 12.96 6.61
N LYS A 66 1.83 13.28 6.07
CA LYS A 66 2.75 14.25 6.68
C LYS A 66 2.17 15.66 6.66
N MET A 67 1.50 16.06 5.58
CA MET A 67 0.81 17.36 5.51
C MET A 67 -0.35 17.46 6.49
N LEU A 68 -1.21 16.43 6.58
CA LEU A 68 -2.29 16.38 7.56
C LEU A 68 -1.81 16.57 9.00
N ARG A 69 -0.72 15.89 9.38
CA ARG A 69 -0.11 16.02 10.71
C ARG A 69 0.51 17.40 10.97
N GLY A 70 0.76 18.19 9.94
CA GLY A 70 1.26 19.55 10.04
C GLY A 70 0.18 20.61 10.26
N ILE A 71 -1.10 20.24 10.13
CA ILE A 71 -2.23 21.15 10.35
C ILE A 71 -2.56 21.12 11.85
N PRO A 72 -2.32 22.22 12.60
CA PRO A 72 -2.47 22.22 14.05
C PRO A 72 -3.92 22.00 14.52
N GLU A 73 -4.90 22.28 13.67
CA GLU A 73 -6.34 22.07 13.92
C GLU A 73 -6.77 20.60 13.80
N ILE A 74 -5.94 19.72 13.19
CA ILE A 74 -6.29 18.32 12.97
C ILE A 74 -5.57 17.43 13.97
N GLU A 75 -6.31 16.97 14.98
CA GLU A 75 -5.82 15.94 15.90
C GLU A 75 -5.70 14.57 15.21
N SER A 76 -4.60 13.86 15.46
CA SER A 76 -4.38 12.51 14.94
C SER A 76 -5.42 11.54 15.50
N GLY A 77 -6.10 10.81 14.61
CA GLY A 77 -7.17 9.88 15.00
C GLY A 77 -8.55 10.52 15.23
N SER A 78 -8.68 11.84 15.08
CA SER A 78 -9.98 12.52 15.05
C SER A 78 -10.86 12.02 13.89
N GLU A 79 -12.16 12.29 13.97
CA GLU A 79 -13.09 11.97 12.88
C GLU A 79 -12.69 12.65 11.56
N LEU A 80 -12.26 13.92 11.64
CA LEU A 80 -11.77 14.67 10.48
C LEU A 80 -10.50 14.03 9.88
N TYR A 81 -9.57 13.58 10.73
CA TYR A 81 -8.38 12.85 10.28
C TYR A 81 -8.76 11.54 9.58
N MET A 82 -9.67 10.75 10.15
CA MET A 82 -10.10 9.48 9.56
C MET A 82 -10.89 9.68 8.26
N LYS A 83 -11.69 10.75 8.19
CA LYS A 83 -12.36 11.18 6.95
C LYS A 83 -11.34 11.54 5.88
N ALA A 84 -10.31 12.31 6.21
CA ALA A 84 -9.22 12.65 5.30
C ALA A 84 -8.46 11.42 4.79
N VAL A 85 -8.11 10.48 5.68
CA VAL A 85 -7.45 9.22 5.31
C VAL A 85 -8.27 8.42 4.29
N ARG A 86 -9.59 8.32 4.50
CA ARG A 86 -10.52 7.65 3.55
C ARG A 86 -10.63 8.42 2.23
N LEU A 87 -10.69 9.75 2.30
CA LEU A 87 -10.78 10.63 1.14
C LEU A 87 -9.58 10.45 0.21
N PHE A 88 -8.39 10.30 0.79
CA PHE A 88 -7.12 10.17 0.09
C PHE A 88 -6.83 8.78 -0.49
N LEU A 89 -7.75 7.83 -0.33
CA LEU A 89 -7.72 6.59 -1.12
C LEU A 89 -7.91 6.88 -2.62
N LYS A 90 -8.59 7.98 -2.97
CA LYS A 90 -8.72 8.45 -4.36
C LYS A 90 -7.56 9.37 -4.74
N LYS A 91 -6.94 9.11 -5.88
CA LYS A 91 -5.80 9.88 -6.39
C LYS A 91 -6.14 11.36 -6.62
N GLU A 92 -7.26 11.62 -7.26
CA GLU A 92 -7.74 12.99 -7.57
C GLU A 92 -7.82 13.85 -6.30
N ASN A 93 -8.39 13.30 -5.22
CA ASN A 93 -8.53 14.02 -3.96
C ASN A 93 -7.17 14.38 -3.34
N LYS A 94 -6.18 13.49 -3.44
CA LYS A 94 -4.82 13.77 -2.96
C LYS A 94 -4.18 14.90 -3.77
N GLU A 95 -4.31 14.87 -5.09
CA GLU A 95 -3.77 15.90 -5.97
C GLU A 95 -4.40 17.27 -5.71
N THR A 96 -5.73 17.32 -5.57
CA THR A 96 -6.44 18.55 -5.20
C THR A 96 -5.96 19.08 -3.86
N PHE A 97 -5.89 18.24 -2.83
CA PHE A 97 -5.45 18.65 -1.50
C PHE A 97 -4.00 19.16 -1.49
N VAL A 98 -3.08 18.51 -2.20
CA VAL A 98 -1.68 18.96 -2.30
C VAL A 98 -1.57 20.28 -3.07
N ALA A 99 -2.43 20.50 -4.07
CA ALA A 99 -2.48 21.76 -4.82
C ALA A 99 -2.99 22.93 -3.97
N LEU A 100 -3.87 22.67 -3.00
CA LEU A 100 -4.29 23.63 -1.98
C LEU A 100 -3.11 23.84 -1.02
N LYS A 101 -2.28 24.86 -1.23
CA LYS A 101 -1.10 25.14 -0.38
C LYS A 101 -1.43 25.84 0.94
N ASP A 102 -2.70 26.18 1.13
CA ASP A 102 -3.22 26.95 2.26
C ASP A 102 -3.98 26.03 3.23
N HIS A 103 -3.72 26.16 4.53
CA HIS A 103 -4.30 25.27 5.54
C HIS A 103 -5.81 25.46 5.70
N ASP A 104 -6.33 26.69 5.57
CA ASP A 104 -7.78 26.95 5.71
C ASP A 104 -8.54 26.31 4.54
N LEU A 105 -8.00 26.43 3.32
CA LEU A 105 -8.58 25.77 2.14
C LEU A 105 -8.51 24.24 2.25
N GLN A 106 -7.43 23.70 2.81
CA GLN A 106 -7.27 22.27 3.06
C GLN A 106 -8.29 21.75 4.08
N ILE A 107 -8.51 22.48 5.18
CA ILE A 107 -9.51 22.12 6.20
C ILE A 107 -10.92 22.18 5.58
N MET A 108 -11.26 23.26 4.87
CA MET A 108 -12.56 23.41 4.22
C MET A 108 -12.84 22.29 3.21
N PHE A 109 -11.83 21.87 2.45
CA PHE A 109 -11.94 20.73 1.55
C PHE A 109 -12.26 19.42 2.29
N LEU A 110 -11.63 19.17 3.44
CA LEU A 110 -11.90 17.99 4.26
C LEU A 110 -13.26 18.02 4.94
N GLU A 111 -13.73 19.20 5.35
CA GLU A 111 -15.05 19.39 5.94
C GLU A 111 -16.18 19.16 4.93
N GLN A 112 -16.03 19.61 3.69
CA GLN A 112 -17.05 19.49 2.63
C GLN A 112 -17.17 18.11 1.99
N ALA A 113 -16.15 17.26 2.13
CA ALA A 113 -16.06 16.01 1.37
C ALA A 113 -16.81 14.81 1.97
#